data_AF-A0A7K2LXB5-F1
#
_entry.id   AF-A0A7K2LXB5-F1
#
_cell.length_a   1.000
_cell.length_b   1.000
_cell.length_c   1.000
_cell.angle_alpha   90.00
_cell.angle_beta   90.00
_cell.angle_gamma   90.00
#
_symmetry.space_group_name_H-M   'P 1'
#
loop_
_entity.id
_entity.type
_entity.pdbx_description
1 polymer ?
#
loop_
_entity_poly.entity_id
_entity_poly.type
_entity_poly.pdbx_seq_one_letter_code
_entity_poly.pdbx_strand_id
1 'polypeptide(L)'
;MIRALAAQLRRLPPSCGPVRLVGVDGHAGSGKSTFAGRLAAALGGAPVLHLDDIASHEELFAWDGRLLTEVIEPLARGATAHYSPYDWRARRFSPPRALAPAPVILV
;
A
#
# COMPACT_ATOMS: atom_id res chain seq x y z
N MET A 1 -1.88 -19.22 12.14
CA MET A 1 -1.58 -18.88 10.74
C MET A 1 -1.24 -17.39 10.57
N ILE A 2 -2.19 -16.45 10.65
CA ILE A 2 -1.91 -15.02 10.36
C ILE A 2 -0.95 -14.32 11.35
N ARG A 3 -1.01 -14.67 12.65
CA ARG A 3 -0.06 -14.15 13.65
C ARG A 3 1.38 -14.62 13.41
N ALA A 4 1.55 -15.87 12.97
CA ALA A 4 2.86 -16.42 12.63
C ALA A 4 3.44 -15.70 11.40
N LEU A 5 2.61 -15.47 10.39
CA LEU A 5 2.98 -14.67 9.21
C LEU A 5 3.38 -13.24 9.62
N ALA A 6 2.58 -12.55 10.42
CA ALA A 6 2.90 -11.20 10.91
C ALA A 6 4.25 -11.18 11.67
N ALA A 7 4.52 -12.20 12.49
CA ALA A 7 5.80 -12.35 13.19
C ALA A 7 6.97 -12.59 12.22
N GLN A 8 6.78 -13.35 11.14
CA GLN A 8 7.80 -13.53 10.10
C GLN A 8 8.06 -12.22 9.35
N LEU A 9 7.01 -11.52 8.92
CA LEU A 9 7.14 -10.25 8.19
C LEU A 9 7.91 -9.20 8.99
N ARG A 10 7.69 -9.11 10.30
CA ARG A 10 8.43 -8.17 11.17
C ARG A 10 9.94 -8.40 11.20
N ARG A 11 10.40 -9.63 10.91
CA ARG A 11 11.82 -10.03 10.98
C ARG A 11 12.56 -9.90 9.66
N LEU A 12 11.86 -9.72 8.54
CA LEU A 12 12.51 -9.50 7.25
C LEU A 12 13.29 -8.18 7.27
N PRO A 13 14.34 -7.97 6.46
CA PRO A 13 14.90 -6.63 6.29
C PRO A 13 13.85 -5.67 5.67
N PRO A 14 13.98 -4.34 5.83
CA PRO A 14 13.18 -3.39 5.05
C PRO A 14 13.51 -3.50 3.56
N SER A 15 12.57 -3.10 2.70
CA SER A 15 12.65 -3.22 1.24
C SER A 15 12.52 -1.88 0.50
N CYS A 16 12.19 -0.80 1.22
CA CYS A 16 11.99 0.53 0.69
C CYS A 16 12.47 1.55 1.74
N GLY A 17 13.79 1.81 1.76
CA GLY A 17 14.40 2.65 2.81
C GLY A 17 14.17 2.06 4.21
N PRO A 18 13.59 2.81 5.17
CA PRO A 18 13.23 2.29 6.49
C PRO A 18 11.95 1.43 6.49
N VAL A 19 11.22 1.34 5.36
CA VAL A 19 9.92 0.67 5.26
C VAL A 19 10.07 -0.73 4.67
N ARG A 20 9.24 -1.65 5.15
CA ARG A 20 9.02 -2.95 4.51
C ARG A 20 7.70 -2.92 3.74
N LEU A 21 7.78 -2.87 2.42
CA LEU A 21 6.62 -3.01 1.54
C LEU A 21 6.29 -4.49 1.36
N VAL A 22 5.03 -4.85 1.60
CA VAL A 22 4.52 -6.23 1.46
C VAL A 22 3.33 -6.22 0.53
N GLY A 23 3.49 -6.81 -0.65
CA GLY A 23 2.41 -6.97 -1.62
C GLY A 23 1.43 -8.08 -1.24
N VAL A 24 0.13 -7.80 -1.34
CA VAL A 24 -0.95 -8.78 -1.19
C VAL A 24 -1.64 -8.99 -2.54
N ASP A 25 -1.17 -9.97 -3.31
CA ASP A 25 -1.66 -10.24 -4.67
C ASP A 25 -2.68 -11.39 -4.77
N GLY A 26 -3.47 -11.39 -5.83
CA GLY A 26 -4.54 -12.34 -6.13
C GLY A 26 -5.63 -11.77 -7.04
N HIS A 27 -6.40 -12.64 -7.71
CA HIS A 27 -7.46 -12.26 -8.65
C HIS A 27 -8.59 -11.41 -8.04
N ALA A 28 -9.30 -10.62 -8.85
CA ALA A 28 -10.48 -9.89 -8.41
C ALA A 28 -11.48 -10.81 -7.68
N GLY A 29 -12.05 -10.34 -6.56
CA GLY A 29 -12.96 -11.14 -5.74
C GLY A 29 -12.32 -12.22 -4.86
N SER A 30 -10.99 -12.42 -4.89
CA SER A 30 -10.32 -13.47 -4.08
C SER A 30 -10.24 -13.19 -2.57
N GLY A 31 -10.70 -12.03 -2.11
CA GLY A 31 -10.65 -11.65 -0.69
C GLY A 31 -9.35 -10.99 -0.22
N LYS A 32 -8.50 -10.51 -1.12
CA LYS A 32 -7.26 -9.75 -0.79
C LYS A 32 -7.49 -8.64 0.22
N SER A 33 -8.48 -7.77 0.01
CA SER A 33 -8.73 -6.63 0.90
C SER A 33 -9.10 -7.11 2.32
N THR A 34 -9.89 -8.18 2.40
CA THR A 34 -10.22 -8.84 3.67
C THR A 34 -8.98 -9.43 4.34
N PHE A 35 -8.12 -10.10 3.58
CA PHE A 35 -6.87 -10.66 4.08
C PHE A 35 -5.90 -9.56 4.54
N ALA A 36 -5.71 -8.50 3.75
CA ALA A 36 -4.87 -7.35 4.04
C ALA A 36 -5.33 -6.65 5.33
N GLY A 37 -6.64 -6.42 5.50
CA GLY A 37 -7.18 -5.85 6.74
C GLY A 37 -6.91 -6.71 7.98
N ARG A 38 -7.06 -8.04 7.86
CA ARG A 38 -6.73 -8.96 8.96
C ARG A 38 -5.23 -8.99 9.25
N LEU A 39 -4.39 -8.91 8.22
CA LEU A 39 -2.94 -8.91 8.36
C LEU A 39 -2.45 -7.59 8.97
N ALA A 40 -3.01 -6.46 8.55
CA ALA A 40 -2.77 -5.14 9.13
C ALA A 40 -3.10 -5.13 10.62
N ALA A 41 -4.25 -5.68 11.02
CA ALA A 41 -4.61 -5.83 12.43
C ALA A 41 -3.59 -6.70 13.19
N ALA A 42 -3.18 -7.84 12.63
CA ALA A 42 -2.16 -8.71 13.24
C ALA A 42 -0.76 -8.05 13.32
N LEU A 43 -0.47 -7.11 12.43
CA LEU A 43 0.74 -6.30 12.42
C LEU A 43 0.69 -5.10 13.38
N GLY A 44 -0.43 -4.86 14.05
CA GLY A 44 -0.60 -3.75 15.00
C GLY A 44 -1.17 -2.48 14.38
N GLY A 45 -2.00 -2.62 13.33
CA GLY A 45 -2.58 -1.50 12.60
C GLY A 45 -1.67 -0.96 11.51
N ALA A 46 -0.92 -1.83 10.82
CA ALA A 46 -0.08 -1.43 9.70
C ALA A 46 -0.91 -0.75 8.60
N PRO A 47 -0.43 0.34 7.98
CA PRO A 47 -1.12 0.97 6.87
C PRO A 47 -1.34 0.01 5.69
N VAL A 48 -2.46 0.18 4.99
CA VAL A 48 -2.78 -0.53 3.75
C VAL A 48 -2.98 0.52 2.66
N LEU A 49 -2.15 0.45 1.62
CA LEU A 49 -2.34 1.20 0.39
C LEU A 49 -3.06 0.29 -0.61
N HIS A 50 -4.18 0.73 -1.16
CA HIS A 50 -4.84 -0.02 -2.23
C HIS A 50 -4.32 0.46 -3.59
N LEU A 51 -3.87 -0.45 -4.45
CA LEU A 51 -3.45 -0.09 -5.81
C LEU A 51 -4.58 0.57 -6.62
N ASP A 52 -5.84 0.27 -6.31
CA ASP A 52 -7.01 0.94 -6.89
C ASP A 52 -7.09 2.43 -6.53
N ASP A 53 -6.45 2.88 -5.44
CA ASP A 53 -6.35 4.31 -5.12
C ASP A 53 -5.33 5.01 -6.04
N ILE A 54 -4.36 4.27 -6.61
CA ILE A 54 -3.33 4.81 -7.48
C ILE A 54 -3.72 4.70 -8.95
N ALA A 55 -4.34 3.60 -9.38
CA ALA A 55 -4.82 3.46 -10.74
C ALA A 55 -5.99 4.40 -11.05
N SER A 56 -6.19 4.72 -12.34
CA SER A 56 -7.24 5.60 -12.83
C SER A 56 -7.86 5.05 -14.12
N HIS A 57 -8.93 5.67 -14.63
CA HIS A 57 -9.49 5.27 -15.93
C HIS A 57 -8.51 5.57 -17.08
N GLU A 58 -7.70 6.61 -16.95
CA GLU A 58 -6.71 7.04 -17.93
C GLU A 58 -5.46 6.16 -17.90
N GLU A 59 -5.10 5.65 -16.72
CA GLU A 59 -3.87 4.88 -16.47
C GLU A 59 -4.19 3.52 -15.83
N LEU A 60 -5.07 2.74 -16.48
CA LEU A 60 -5.46 1.40 -16.00
C LEU A 60 -4.27 0.44 -15.83
N PHE A 61 -3.23 0.60 -16.65
CA PHE A 61 -2.03 -0.24 -16.65
C PHE A 61 -0.72 0.54 -16.48
N ALA A 62 -0.78 1.87 -16.49
CA ALA A 62 0.39 2.77 -16.41
C ALA A 62 0.44 3.53 -15.08
N TRP A 63 -0.16 2.96 -14.03
CA TRP A 63 -0.25 3.55 -12.69
C TRP A 63 1.06 3.44 -11.89
N ASP A 64 2.00 2.63 -12.37
CA ASP A 64 3.28 2.33 -11.71
C ASP A 64 4.17 3.56 -11.59
N GLY A 65 4.16 4.46 -12.58
CA GLY A 65 4.89 5.74 -12.51
C GLY A 65 4.41 6.63 -11.35
N ARG A 66 3.09 6.66 -11.12
CA ARG A 66 2.50 7.39 -9.98
C ARG A 66 2.77 6.71 -8.66
N LEU A 67 2.67 5.39 -8.59
CA LEU A 67 3.07 4.64 -7.39
C LEU A 67 4.53 4.93 -7.03
N LEU A 68 5.43 4.95 -8.01
CA LEU A 68 6.84 5.23 -7.80
C LEU A 68 7.06 6.63 -7.21
N THR A 69 6.50 7.65 -7.86
CA THR A 69 6.74 9.06 -7.52
C THR A 69 5.98 9.54 -6.27
N GLU A 70 4.69 9.18 -6.14
CA GLU A 70 3.84 9.65 -5.03
C GLU A 70 4.09 8.85 -3.73
N VAL A 71 4.55 7.60 -3.84
CA VAL A 71 4.64 6.67 -2.70
C VAL A 71 6.04 6.09 -2.48
N ILE A 72 6.57 5.33 -3.44
CA ILE A 72 7.79 4.54 -3.20
C ILE A 72 9.01 5.44 -2.95
N GLU A 73 9.21 6.47 -3.75
CA GLU A 73 10.37 7.39 -3.62
C GLU A 73 10.37 8.18 -2.30
N PRO A 74 9.25 8.76 -1.82
CA PRO A 74 9.19 9.34 -0.48
C PRO A 74 9.47 8.32 0.62
N LEU A 75 8.83 7.14 0.59
CA LEU A 75 9.01 6.12 1.62
C LEU A 75 10.44 5.59 1.64
N ALA A 76 11.08 5.41 0.49
CA ALA A 76 12.47 4.99 0.36
C ALA A 76 13.46 5.96 1.02
N ARG A 77 13.09 7.25 1.13
CA ARG A 77 13.85 8.29 1.83
C ARG A 77 13.42 8.47 3.29
N GLY A 78 12.48 7.67 3.78
CA GLY A 78 11.89 7.83 5.12
C GLY A 78 11.02 9.08 5.26
N ALA A 79 10.49 9.60 4.14
CA ALA A 79 9.58 10.74 4.11
C ALA A 79 8.12 10.30 3.97
N THR A 80 7.20 11.15 4.45
CA THR A 80 5.75 10.95 4.26
C THR A 80 5.39 11.06 2.79
N ALA A 81 4.85 9.96 2.25
CA ALA A 81 4.24 9.91 0.93
C ALA A 81 2.91 10.68 0.93
N HIS A 82 2.56 11.28 -0.20
CA HIS A 82 1.28 11.94 -0.41
C HIS A 82 0.75 11.50 -1.76
N TYR A 83 -0.29 10.66 -1.75
CA TYR A 83 -0.91 10.17 -2.97
C TYR A 83 -2.34 10.69 -3.07
N SER A 84 -2.82 10.89 -4.29
CA SER A 84 -4.21 11.31 -4.53
C SER A 84 -5.06 10.09 -4.90
N PRO A 85 -5.95 9.60 -4.01
CA PRO A 85 -6.78 8.45 -4.32
C PRO A 85 -7.72 8.73 -5.48
N TYR A 86 -7.85 7.80 -6.41
CA TYR A 86 -8.80 7.92 -7.51
C TYR A 86 -10.21 7.45 -7.10
N ASP A 87 -11.21 8.33 -7.21
CA ASP A 87 -12.61 7.95 -7.05
C ASP A 87 -13.14 7.38 -8.37
N TRP A 88 -13.28 6.06 -8.43
CA TRP A 88 -13.77 5.34 -9.60
C TRP A 88 -15.21 5.69 -9.99
N ARG A 89 -16.05 6.15 -9.05
CA ARG A 89 -17.43 6.55 -9.34
C ARG A 89 -17.49 7.98 -9.85
N ALA A 90 -16.79 8.89 -9.18
CA ALA A 90 -16.75 10.30 -9.56
C ALA A 90 -15.77 10.60 -10.69
N ARG A 91 -14.95 9.62 -11.10
CA ARG A 91 -13.94 9.69 -12.16
C ARG A 91 -12.97 10.86 -11.98
N ARG A 92 -12.49 11.04 -10.76
CA ARG A 92 -11.56 12.12 -10.42
C ARG A 92 -10.71 11.75 -9.22
N PHE A 93 -9.55 12.40 -9.12
CA PHE A 93 -8.73 12.32 -7.92
C PHE A 93 -9.39 13.05 -6.75
N SER A 94 -9.31 12.43 -5.59
CA SER A 94 -9.60 13.04 -4.30
C SER A 94 -8.40 13.85 -3.81
N PRO A 95 -8.58 14.75 -2.82
CA PRO A 95 -7.46 15.46 -2.20
C PRO A 95 -6.37 14.49 -1.70
N PRO A 96 -5.08 14.90 -1.75
CA PRO A 96 -3.97 14.05 -1.34
C PRO A 96 -4.13 13.50 0.08
N ARG A 97 -3.81 12.23 0.27
CA ARG A 97 -3.73 11.56 1.56
C ARG A 97 -2.28 11.30 1.94
N ALA A 98 -1.95 11.64 3.19
CA ALA A 98 -0.64 11.37 3.75
C ALA A 98 -0.50 9.88 4.12
N LEU A 99 0.65 9.29 3.79
CA LEU A 99 1.08 7.97 4.19
C LEU A 99 2.47 8.09 4.81
N ALA A 100 2.51 8.19 6.14
CA ALA A 100 3.77 8.25 6.87
C ALA A 100 4.52 6.91 6.78
N PRO A 101 5.87 6.92 6.80
CA PRO A 101 6.64 5.69 6.89
C PRO A 101 6.24 4.87 8.12
N ALA A 102 6.07 3.56 7.92
CA ALA A 102 5.81 2.61 8.99
C ALA A 102 6.74 1.40 8.82
N PRO A 103 7.05 0.65 9.91
CA PRO A 103 7.91 -0.53 9.80
C PRO A 103 7.42 -1.59 8.81
N VAL A 104 6.11 -1.65 8.56
CA VAL A 104 5.47 -2.45 7.50
C VAL A 104 4.34 -1.62 6.90
N ILE A 105 4.25 -1.61 5.57
CA ILE A 105 3.10 -1.11 4.82
C ILE A 105 2.66 -2.23 3.87
N LEU A 106 1.36 -2.53 3.88
CA LEU A 106 0.76 -3.47 2.95
C LEU A 106 0.33 -2.73 1.68
N VAL A 107 0.57 -3.33 0.51
CA VAL A 107 0.20 -2.81 -0.81
C VAL A 107 -0.60 -3.85 -1.57
#